data_AF-A0A2S5P7B6-F1
#
_entry.id   AF-A0A2S5P7B6-F1
#
_cell.length_a   1.000
_cell.length_b   1.000
_cell.length_c   1.000
_cell.angle_alpha   90.00
_cell.angle_beta   90.00
_cell.angle_gamma   90.00
#
_symmetry.space_group_name_H-M   'P 1'
#
loop_
_entity.id
_entity.type
_entity.pdbx_description
1 polymer ?
#
loop_
_entity_poly.entity_id
_entity_poly.type
_entity_poly.pdbx_seq_one_letter_code
_entity_poly.pdbx_strand_id
1 'polypeptide(L)'
;MAPDNTPDNAATPASWAALPGTSGNPDRKRPQPMELSPPALAARLVRQALKAALGTLDRTTGHPYASLVTVATEPEGSPVLLISELALHTRNLQADQRASLMIDGTAPDGDPLAGGRVTLVGRCIPSESATAAGRFISRHPAAAVYAGFADFRFYRFDVEKAHFIGGFGRIVDLEPAAIVTSSSRSETLAAAEARIVAKVNAEFGLSLGCIADSHGGATVGNWRISGLDGEGIDLVGTAAALRVPFAQPVATPEAVWQEIERLAREAGQDKMKV
;
A
#
# COMPACT_ATOMS: atom_id res chain seq x y z
N MET A 1 -22.06 -60.20 14.31
CA MET A 1 -22.09 -58.86 14.93
C MET A 1 -21.00 -58.02 14.27
N ALA A 2 -21.37 -57.27 13.25
CA ALA A 2 -20.56 -56.23 12.63
C ALA A 2 -21.38 -54.94 12.75
N PRO A 3 -20.79 -53.79 13.14
CA PRO A 3 -21.55 -52.56 13.14
C PRO A 3 -21.63 -51.97 11.73
N ASP A 4 -22.87 -51.61 11.42
CA ASP A 4 -23.40 -50.90 10.27
C ASP A 4 -22.72 -49.54 10.09
N ASN A 5 -22.34 -49.23 8.85
CA ASN A 5 -21.71 -47.98 8.45
C ASN A 5 -22.60 -47.33 7.39
N THR A 6 -23.63 -46.62 7.84
CA THR A 6 -24.46 -45.72 7.05
C THR A 6 -24.17 -44.28 7.50
N PRO A 7 -23.72 -43.37 6.61
CA PRO A 7 -23.61 -41.96 6.95
C PRO A 7 -24.96 -41.27 6.76
N ASP A 8 -25.53 -40.78 7.87
CA ASP A 8 -26.75 -39.98 7.85
C ASP A 8 -26.43 -38.49 7.70
N ASN A 9 -26.91 -37.96 6.57
CA ASN A 9 -27.32 -36.60 6.24
C ASN A 9 -26.80 -35.35 6.98
N ALA A 10 -26.20 -34.47 6.16
CA ALA A 10 -26.40 -33.02 6.05
C ALA A 10 -26.80 -32.20 7.29
N ALA A 11 -25.85 -31.38 7.77
CA ALA A 11 -26.14 -30.13 8.48
C ALA A 11 -25.31 -28.99 7.89
N THR A 12 -26.00 -28.03 7.26
CA THR A 12 -25.48 -26.75 6.78
C THR A 12 -25.08 -25.87 7.98
N PRO A 13 -23.91 -25.21 8.02
CA PRO A 13 -23.67 -24.19 9.04
C PRO A 13 -24.30 -22.87 8.61
N ALA A 14 -25.25 -22.44 9.44
CA ALA A 14 -25.97 -21.18 9.34
C ALA A 14 -25.07 -19.96 9.60
N SER A 15 -25.40 -18.89 8.88
CA SER A 15 -25.33 -17.45 9.24
C SER A 15 -24.38 -16.99 10.34
N TRP A 16 -23.45 -16.13 9.93
CA TRP A 16 -22.73 -15.15 10.74
C TRP A 16 -23.68 -14.36 11.66
N ALA A 17 -23.60 -14.57 12.97
CA ALA A 17 -24.21 -13.73 13.98
C ALA A 17 -23.16 -12.81 14.61
N ALA A 18 -23.46 -11.51 14.64
CA ALA A 18 -22.62 -10.43 15.11
C ALA A 18 -22.28 -10.52 16.62
N LEU A 19 -21.08 -10.07 17.00
CA LEU A 19 -20.72 -9.76 18.38
C LEU A 19 -21.15 -8.31 18.73
N PRO A 20 -21.54 -8.01 19.99
CA PRO A 20 -22.25 -6.79 20.33
C PRO A 20 -21.34 -5.62 20.78
N GLY A 21 -21.70 -4.41 20.32
CA GLY A 21 -21.71 -3.21 21.18
C GLY A 21 -20.63 -2.14 20.98
N THR A 22 -20.83 -1.25 20.01
CA THR A 22 -20.53 0.19 20.18
C THR A 22 -21.73 0.97 19.69
N SER A 23 -22.31 1.83 20.53
CA SER A 23 -23.49 2.62 20.23
C SER A 23 -23.21 3.64 19.13
N GLY A 24 -23.31 3.20 17.87
CA GLY A 24 -23.37 4.05 16.69
C GLY A 24 -24.82 4.23 16.25
N ASN A 25 -25.16 5.44 15.80
CA ASN A 25 -26.46 5.80 15.25
C ASN A 25 -26.96 4.74 14.23
N PRO A 26 -28.13 4.09 14.44
CA PRO A 26 -28.62 2.98 13.62
C PRO A 26 -28.94 3.36 12.17
N ASP A 27 -29.03 4.65 11.84
CA ASP A 27 -29.40 5.14 10.50
C ASP A 27 -28.21 5.51 9.60
N ARG A 28 -26.96 5.40 10.06
CA ARG A 28 -25.81 5.47 9.14
C ARG A 28 -25.70 4.14 8.41
N LYS A 29 -26.32 4.04 7.23
CA LYS A 29 -25.94 3.03 6.23
C LYS A 29 -24.44 3.19 5.97
N ARG A 30 -23.60 2.34 6.59
CA ARG A 30 -22.22 2.16 6.14
C ARG A 30 -22.30 1.80 4.66
N PRO A 31 -21.63 2.54 3.76
CA PRO A 31 -21.58 2.12 2.38
C PRO A 31 -21.08 0.68 2.34
N GLN A 32 -21.81 -0.20 1.67
CA GLN A 32 -21.35 -1.56 1.44
C GLN A 32 -20.00 -1.45 0.73
N PRO A 33 -18.92 -2.07 1.22
CA PRO A 33 -17.63 -1.99 0.56
C PRO A 33 -17.80 -2.46 -0.88
N MET A 34 -17.55 -1.58 -1.85
CA MET A 34 -17.46 -2.01 -3.25
C MET A 34 -16.40 -3.09 -3.30
N GLU A 35 -16.79 -4.29 -3.75
CA GLU A 35 -15.87 -5.41 -3.83
C GLU A 35 -14.81 -5.08 -4.90
N LEU A 36 -13.60 -4.74 -4.46
CA LEU A 36 -12.52 -4.38 -5.35
C LEU A 36 -12.11 -5.60 -6.18
N SER A 37 -11.83 -5.37 -7.46
CA SER A 37 -11.28 -6.40 -8.34
C SER A 37 -9.90 -6.87 -7.85
N PRO A 38 -9.46 -8.10 -8.16
CA PRO A 38 -8.14 -8.57 -7.79
C PRO A 38 -6.98 -7.65 -8.22
N PRO A 39 -6.96 -7.05 -9.43
CA PRO A 39 -5.99 -6.01 -9.78
C PRO A 39 -6.00 -4.81 -8.82
N ALA A 40 -7.18 -4.28 -8.50
CA ALA A 40 -7.32 -3.13 -7.61
C ALA A 40 -6.88 -3.46 -6.17
N LEU A 41 -7.16 -4.67 -5.69
CA LEU A 41 -6.67 -5.17 -4.40
C LEU A 41 -5.14 -5.28 -4.39
N ALA A 42 -4.54 -5.83 -5.45
CA ALA A 42 -3.10 -5.96 -5.57
C ALA A 42 -2.41 -4.59 -5.59
N ALA A 43 -2.88 -3.65 -6.41
CA ALA A 43 -2.38 -2.27 -6.45
C ALA A 43 -2.49 -1.60 -5.09
N ARG A 44 -3.64 -1.76 -4.42
CA ARG A 44 -3.87 -1.21 -3.08
C ARG A 44 -2.88 -1.77 -2.06
N LEU A 45 -2.60 -3.08 -2.08
CA LEU A 45 -1.60 -3.69 -1.20
C LEU A 45 -0.21 -3.09 -1.42
N VAL A 46 0.18 -2.86 -2.68
CA VAL A 46 1.45 -2.21 -3.01
C VAL A 46 1.51 -0.79 -2.46
N ARG A 47 0.47 0.02 -2.66
CA ARG A 47 0.37 1.40 -2.14
C ARG A 47 0.34 1.46 -0.60
N GLN A 48 -0.20 0.43 0.05
CA GLN A 48 -0.28 0.33 1.50
C GLN A 48 0.98 -0.28 2.14
N ALA A 49 1.89 -0.84 1.36
CA ALA A 49 3.09 -1.45 1.89
C ALA A 49 3.94 -0.43 2.68
N LEU A 50 4.41 -0.84 3.85
CA LEU A 50 5.48 -0.18 4.60
C LEU A 50 6.77 -1.00 4.55
N LYS A 51 6.63 -2.31 4.35
CA LYS A 51 7.72 -3.30 4.30
C LYS A 51 7.37 -4.40 3.32
N ALA A 52 8.38 -5.12 2.86
CA ALA A 52 8.25 -6.28 2.00
C ALA A 52 9.41 -7.26 2.22
N ALA A 53 9.23 -8.50 1.78
CA ALA A 53 10.33 -9.45 1.64
C ALA A 53 10.89 -9.35 0.22
N LEU A 54 12.15 -8.90 0.12
CA LEU A 54 12.91 -8.83 -1.12
C LEU A 54 13.67 -10.15 -1.34
N GLY A 55 13.31 -10.87 -2.40
CA GLY A 55 14.03 -12.03 -2.91
C GLY A 55 15.08 -11.62 -3.94
N THR A 56 16.33 -12.02 -3.71
CA THR A 56 17.48 -11.81 -4.61
C THR A 56 18.22 -13.13 -4.84
N LEU A 57 19.18 -13.17 -5.75
CA LEU A 57 20.07 -14.31 -5.94
C LEU A 57 21.41 -14.05 -5.28
N ASP A 58 21.83 -14.94 -4.37
CA ASP A 58 23.15 -14.86 -3.77
C ASP A 58 24.24 -14.91 -4.85
N ARG A 59 25.04 -13.84 -4.94
CA ARG A 59 26.00 -13.66 -6.05
C ARG A 59 27.11 -14.73 -6.11
N THR A 60 27.33 -15.48 -5.03
CA THR A 60 28.41 -16.47 -4.94
C THR A 60 27.90 -17.88 -5.19
N THR A 61 26.71 -18.19 -4.69
CA THR A 61 26.17 -19.56 -4.69
C THR A 61 24.96 -19.75 -5.60
N GLY A 62 24.31 -18.66 -6.02
CA GLY A 62 23.09 -18.69 -6.82
C GLY A 62 21.81 -19.04 -6.04
N HIS A 63 21.89 -19.25 -4.71
CA HIS A 63 20.71 -19.53 -3.90
C HIS A 63 19.77 -18.32 -3.83
N PRO A 64 18.45 -18.53 -3.75
CA PRO A 64 17.52 -17.44 -3.43
C PRO A 64 17.77 -16.95 -2.00
N TYR A 65 17.90 -15.65 -1.86
CA TYR A 65 18.11 -14.96 -0.59
C TYR A 65 16.96 -13.98 -0.33
N ALA A 66 16.23 -14.19 0.76
CA ALA A 66 15.15 -13.32 1.20
C ALA A 66 15.65 -12.36 2.30
N SER A 67 15.28 -11.08 2.18
CA SER A 67 15.59 -10.06 3.19
C SER A 67 14.43 -9.11 3.39
N LEU A 68 14.32 -8.56 4.60
CA LEU A 68 13.33 -7.54 4.90
C LEU A 68 13.79 -6.18 4.37
N VAL A 69 12.91 -5.48 3.66
CA VAL A 69 13.11 -4.10 3.21
C VAL A 69 11.90 -3.23 3.55
N THR A 70 12.13 -1.93 3.77
CA THR A 70 11.06 -0.92 3.82
C THR A 70 10.74 -0.42 2.41
N VAL A 71 9.47 -0.11 2.15
CA VAL A 71 8.96 0.20 0.81
C VAL A 71 8.19 1.51 0.81
N ALA A 72 8.41 2.32 -0.22
CA ALA A 72 7.51 3.39 -0.64
C ALA A 72 7.12 3.17 -2.11
N THR A 73 6.32 4.05 -2.71
CA THR A 73 5.88 3.93 -4.10
C THR A 73 6.01 5.26 -4.85
N GLU A 74 6.45 5.20 -6.09
CA GLU A 74 6.37 6.33 -7.04
C GLU A 74 4.90 6.71 -7.36
N PRO A 75 4.64 7.89 -7.96
CA PRO A 75 3.29 8.30 -8.34
C PRO A 75 2.54 7.24 -9.14
N GLU A 76 3.23 6.52 -10.03
CA GLU A 76 2.63 5.44 -10.82
C GLU A 76 2.41 4.12 -10.08
N GLY A 77 3.05 3.93 -8.92
CA GLY A 77 2.90 2.72 -8.10
C GLY A 77 4.12 1.80 -8.10
N SER A 78 5.16 2.10 -8.88
CA SER A 78 6.44 1.40 -8.83
C SER A 78 7.01 1.42 -7.41
N PRO A 79 7.35 0.28 -6.80
CA PRO A 79 8.00 0.26 -5.49
C PRO A 79 9.36 0.93 -5.52
N VAL A 80 9.67 1.67 -4.45
CA VAL A 80 10.96 2.33 -4.20
C VAL A 80 11.52 1.79 -2.89
N LEU A 81 12.81 1.44 -2.92
CA LEU A 81 13.59 0.97 -1.78
C LEU A 81 14.73 1.96 -1.50
N LEU A 82 15.15 2.05 -0.24
CA LEU A 82 16.37 2.72 0.18
C LEU A 82 17.23 1.71 0.92
N ILE A 83 18.31 1.26 0.28
CA ILE A 83 19.13 0.14 0.74
C ILE A 83 20.61 0.51 0.75
N SER A 84 21.36 -0.04 1.71
CA SER A 84 22.81 0.18 1.81
C SER A 84 23.55 -0.70 0.80
N GLU A 85 24.54 -0.15 0.10
CA GLU A 85 25.50 -0.83 -0.76
C GLU A 85 26.31 -1.90 0.00
N LEU A 86 26.37 -1.82 1.33
CA LEU A 86 27.01 -2.82 2.18
C LEU A 86 26.15 -4.06 2.41
N ALA A 87 24.83 -3.97 2.24
CA ALA A 87 23.90 -5.06 2.50
C ALA A 87 24.05 -6.19 1.47
N LEU A 88 23.83 -7.43 1.91
CA LEU A 88 23.97 -8.61 1.05
C LEU A 88 23.00 -8.57 -0.13
N HIS A 89 21.74 -8.20 0.09
CA HIS A 89 20.76 -8.06 -1.00
C HIS A 89 21.20 -7.01 -2.04
N THR A 90 21.87 -5.93 -1.65
CA THR A 90 22.33 -4.90 -2.60
C THR A 90 23.49 -5.41 -3.43
N ARG A 91 24.44 -6.12 -2.81
CA ARG A 91 25.55 -6.78 -3.52
C ARG A 91 25.06 -7.88 -4.46
N ASN A 92 23.98 -8.57 -4.09
CA ASN A 92 23.30 -9.51 -4.95
C ASN A 92 22.70 -8.80 -6.17
N LEU A 93 21.95 -7.71 -5.96
CA LEU A 93 21.34 -6.91 -7.03
C LEU A 93 22.36 -6.28 -7.99
N GLN A 94 23.54 -5.91 -7.50
CA GLN A 94 24.64 -5.41 -8.32
C GLN A 94 25.19 -6.49 -9.28
N ALA A 95 25.11 -7.77 -8.91
CA ALA A 95 25.52 -8.89 -9.75
C ALA A 95 24.39 -9.37 -10.67
N ASP A 96 23.15 -9.42 -10.15
CA ASP A 96 21.96 -9.80 -10.89
C ASP A 96 20.75 -9.02 -10.39
N GLN A 97 20.21 -8.16 -11.25
CA GLN A 97 19.10 -7.26 -10.91
C GLN A 97 17.75 -7.98 -10.81
N ARG A 98 17.65 -9.27 -11.20
CA ARG A 98 16.39 -10.04 -11.09
C ARG A 98 16.03 -10.22 -9.63
N ALA A 99 14.81 -9.87 -9.29
CA ALA A 99 14.31 -9.92 -7.93
C ALA A 99 12.81 -10.23 -7.87
N SER A 100 12.37 -10.62 -6.69
CA SER A 100 10.95 -10.64 -6.32
C SER A 100 10.71 -9.78 -5.09
N LEU A 101 9.52 -9.18 -4.99
CA LEU A 101 9.10 -8.40 -3.85
C LEU A 101 7.75 -8.91 -3.37
N MET A 102 7.74 -9.62 -2.24
CA MET A 102 6.51 -10.11 -1.63
C MET A 102 6.00 -9.11 -0.60
N ILE A 103 4.77 -8.65 -0.81
CA ILE A 103 4.05 -7.78 0.11
C ILE A 103 2.95 -8.61 0.77
N ASP A 104 3.01 -8.62 2.10
CA ASP A 104 2.04 -9.26 2.97
C ASP A 104 1.03 -8.23 3.47
N GLY A 105 -0.24 -8.47 3.15
CA GLY A 105 -1.39 -7.70 3.62
C GLY A 105 -2.30 -8.50 4.54
N THR A 106 -1.81 -9.59 5.12
CA THR A 106 -2.55 -10.40 6.09
C THR A 106 -2.76 -9.62 7.40
N ALA A 107 -3.86 -9.90 8.10
CA ALA A 107 -4.09 -9.34 9.42
C ALA A 107 -3.16 -10.04 10.44
N PRO A 108 -2.63 -9.32 11.45
CA PRO A 108 -1.81 -9.93 12.50
C PRO A 108 -2.57 -11.02 13.29
N ASP A 109 -3.87 -10.84 13.42
CA ASP A 109 -4.83 -11.70 14.08
C ASP A 109 -5.72 -12.40 13.04
N GLY A 110 -5.42 -13.67 12.76
CA GLY A 110 -6.21 -14.47 11.82
C GLY A 110 -5.43 -15.64 11.23
N ASP A 111 -6.06 -16.38 10.32
CA ASP A 111 -5.36 -17.36 9.50
C ASP A 111 -4.45 -16.62 8.50
N PRO A 112 -3.10 -16.79 8.58
CA PRO A 112 -2.17 -16.11 7.68
C PRO A 112 -2.37 -16.51 6.22
N LEU A 113 -2.97 -17.66 5.92
CA LEU A 113 -3.26 -18.08 4.54
C LEU A 113 -4.57 -17.50 3.98
N ALA A 114 -5.40 -16.92 4.84
CA ALA A 114 -6.65 -16.28 4.43
C ALA A 114 -6.47 -14.82 3.98
N GLY A 115 -5.34 -14.19 4.33
CA GLY A 115 -5.09 -12.78 4.01
C GLY A 115 -4.56 -12.54 2.59
N GLY A 116 -4.72 -11.30 2.13
CA GLY A 116 -4.22 -10.85 0.84
C GLY A 116 -2.71 -10.64 0.84
N ARG A 117 -2.06 -10.97 -0.27
CA ARG A 117 -0.64 -10.82 -0.53
C ARG A 117 -0.36 -10.73 -2.02
N VAL A 118 0.73 -10.09 -2.38
CA VAL A 118 1.15 -9.95 -3.77
C VAL A 118 2.64 -10.18 -3.87
N THR A 119 3.06 -11.02 -4.81
CA THR A 119 4.47 -11.16 -5.18
C THR A 119 4.67 -10.45 -6.50
N LEU A 120 5.47 -9.39 -6.48
CA LEU A 120 5.97 -8.74 -7.68
C LEU A 120 7.22 -9.48 -8.14
N VAL A 121 7.34 -9.71 -9.44
CA VAL A 121 8.52 -10.30 -10.08
C VAL A 121 9.03 -9.29 -11.10
N GLY A 122 10.33 -9.08 -11.14
CA GLY A 122 10.94 -8.17 -12.09
C GLY A 122 12.38 -7.82 -11.73
N ARG A 123 12.74 -6.55 -11.84
CA ARG A 123 14.12 -6.08 -11.62
C ARG A 123 14.17 -4.99 -10.57
N CYS A 124 15.15 -5.07 -9.68
CA CYS A 124 15.43 -3.99 -8.74
C CYS A 124 16.69 -3.26 -9.20
N ILE A 125 16.53 -2.03 -9.68
CA ILE A 125 17.58 -1.24 -10.31
C ILE A 125 17.75 0.09 -9.59
N PRO A 126 18.93 0.74 -9.67
CA PRO A 126 19.12 2.08 -9.13
C PRO A 126 18.06 3.05 -9.66
N SER A 127 17.50 3.88 -8.77
CA SER A 127 16.49 4.87 -9.15
C SER A 127 17.15 6.18 -9.58
N GLU A 128 16.75 6.68 -10.75
CA GLU A 128 17.09 8.03 -11.24
C GLU A 128 15.96 9.04 -10.99
N SER A 129 14.90 8.61 -10.33
CA SER A 129 13.71 9.43 -10.06
C SER A 129 14.01 10.52 -9.04
N ALA A 130 13.70 11.77 -9.41
CA ALA A 130 13.80 12.91 -8.50
C ALA A 130 12.78 12.85 -7.34
N THR A 131 11.69 12.10 -7.49
CA THR A 131 10.63 11.99 -6.46
C THR A 131 10.92 10.90 -5.43
N ALA A 132 11.80 9.94 -5.73
CA ALA A 132 12.09 8.78 -4.89
C ALA A 132 12.45 9.16 -3.45
N ALA A 133 13.40 10.08 -3.27
CA ALA A 133 13.86 10.49 -1.95
C ALA A 133 12.75 11.15 -1.11
N GLY A 134 12.04 12.11 -1.71
CA GLY A 134 10.95 12.84 -1.06
C GLY A 134 9.82 11.91 -0.62
N ARG A 135 9.40 11.00 -1.51
CA ARG A 135 8.35 10.03 -1.20
C ARG A 135 8.80 9.00 -0.17
N PHE A 136 10.01 8.49 -0.27
CA PHE A 136 10.50 7.48 0.66
C PHE A 136 10.63 8.05 2.08
N ILE A 137 11.17 9.26 2.24
CA ILE A 137 11.28 9.92 3.56
C ILE A 137 9.89 10.33 4.07
N SER A 138 9.01 10.81 3.18
CA SER A 138 7.61 11.09 3.53
C SER A 138 6.87 9.82 3.94
N ARG A 139 7.23 8.64 3.45
CA ARG A 139 6.68 7.38 3.92
C ARG A 139 7.31 6.94 5.25
N HIS A 140 8.64 7.05 5.34
CA HIS A 140 9.48 6.57 6.44
C HIS A 140 10.35 7.71 7.00
N PRO A 141 9.85 8.53 7.95
CA PRO A 141 10.57 9.72 8.40
C PRO A 141 11.92 9.40 9.07
N ALA A 142 12.02 8.23 9.72
CA ALA A 142 13.26 7.74 10.29
C ALA A 142 14.38 7.55 9.23
N ALA A 143 14.02 7.39 7.95
CA ALA A 143 14.96 7.25 6.85
C ALA A 143 15.75 8.54 6.56
N ALA A 144 15.27 9.70 6.98
CA ALA A 144 15.98 10.97 6.81
C ALA A 144 17.40 10.94 7.43
N VAL A 145 17.60 10.12 8.47
CA VAL A 145 18.88 9.99 9.17
C VAL A 145 19.95 9.34 8.28
N TYR A 146 19.58 8.39 7.42
CA TYR A 146 20.53 7.60 6.63
C TYR A 146 20.38 7.78 5.11
N ALA A 147 19.34 8.44 4.62
CA ALA A 147 19.12 8.67 3.18
C ALA A 147 20.26 9.47 2.51
N GLY A 148 21.00 10.28 3.28
CA GLY A 148 22.16 11.05 2.81
C GLY A 148 23.50 10.35 3.01
N PHE A 149 23.53 9.15 3.58
CA PHE A 149 24.79 8.42 3.76
C PHE A 149 25.35 7.96 2.42
N ALA A 150 26.68 7.98 2.29
CA ALA A 150 27.36 7.72 1.02
C ALA A 150 27.11 6.29 0.50
N ASP A 151 26.82 5.35 1.39
CA ASP A 151 26.56 3.95 1.10
C ASP A 151 25.08 3.63 0.92
N PHE A 152 24.15 4.59 1.05
CA PHE A 152 22.73 4.35 0.81
C PHE A 152 22.30 4.86 -0.57
N ARG A 153 21.49 4.06 -1.28
CA ARG A 153 20.96 4.38 -2.60
C ARG A 153 19.48 4.06 -2.69
N PHE A 154 18.77 4.86 -3.48
CA PHE A 154 17.42 4.55 -3.88
C PHE A 154 17.42 3.56 -5.04
N TYR A 155 16.56 2.55 -4.95
CA TYR A 155 16.31 1.58 -6.01
C TYR A 155 14.82 1.60 -6.35
N ARG A 156 14.50 1.44 -7.65
CA ARG A 156 13.14 1.22 -8.15
C ARG A 156 12.97 -0.26 -8.48
N PHE A 157 11.77 -0.78 -8.22
CA PHE A 157 11.38 -2.12 -8.65
C PHE A 157 10.57 -2.04 -9.94
N ASP A 158 11.16 -2.50 -11.04
CA ASP A 158 10.57 -2.59 -12.36
C ASP A 158 9.73 -3.86 -12.43
N VAL A 159 8.42 -3.71 -12.27
CA VAL A 159 7.47 -4.83 -12.26
C VAL A 159 7.35 -5.42 -13.66
N GLU A 160 7.66 -6.71 -13.80
CA GLU A 160 7.48 -7.50 -15.03
C GLU A 160 6.24 -8.41 -14.93
N LYS A 161 5.89 -8.84 -13.71
CA LYS A 161 4.68 -9.64 -13.41
C LYS A 161 4.26 -9.43 -11.95
N ALA A 162 2.98 -9.58 -11.66
CA ALA A 162 2.47 -9.70 -10.30
C ALA A 162 1.66 -10.98 -10.11
N HIS A 163 1.75 -11.58 -8.92
CA HIS A 163 0.97 -12.75 -8.53
C HIS A 163 0.19 -12.47 -7.25
N PHE A 164 -1.12 -12.38 -7.36
CA PHE A 164 -2.02 -11.99 -6.27
C PHE A 164 -2.88 -13.16 -5.79
N ILE A 165 -3.08 -13.19 -4.47
CA ILE A 165 -4.07 -13.98 -3.72
C ILE A 165 -4.45 -13.03 -2.58
N GLY A 166 -5.67 -12.73 -2.18
CA GLY A 166 -6.94 -13.34 -2.42
C GLY A 166 -7.55 -13.78 -1.10
N GLY A 167 -6.77 -14.57 -0.34
CA GLY A 167 -7.31 -15.61 0.53
C GLY A 167 -7.73 -16.85 -0.28
N PHE A 168 -8.61 -17.68 0.27
CA PHE A 168 -9.01 -18.92 -0.39
C PHE A 168 -9.69 -18.67 -1.75
N GLY A 169 -9.18 -19.32 -2.81
CA GLY A 169 -9.84 -19.41 -4.11
C GLY A 169 -9.69 -18.22 -5.07
N ARG A 170 -8.95 -17.16 -4.70
CA ARG A 170 -8.75 -15.97 -5.56
C ARG A 170 -7.30 -15.80 -5.96
N ILE A 171 -6.79 -16.67 -6.83
CA ILE A 171 -5.39 -16.67 -7.28
C ILE A 171 -5.33 -16.15 -8.72
N VAL A 172 -4.61 -15.04 -8.95
CA VAL A 172 -4.48 -14.45 -10.28
C VAL A 172 -3.05 -13.99 -10.56
N ASP A 173 -2.61 -14.25 -11.79
CA ASP A 173 -1.46 -13.57 -12.38
C ASP A 173 -1.93 -12.26 -13.02
N LEU A 174 -1.14 -11.21 -12.84
CA LEU A 174 -1.45 -9.86 -13.26
C LEU A 174 -0.30 -9.28 -14.07
N GLU A 175 -0.66 -8.56 -15.13
CA GLU A 175 0.26 -7.76 -15.93
C GLU A 175 0.77 -6.55 -15.14
N PRO A 176 1.97 -6.00 -15.45
CA PRO A 176 2.54 -4.83 -14.78
C PRO A 176 1.58 -3.64 -14.67
N ALA A 177 0.77 -3.40 -15.69
CA ALA A 177 -0.19 -2.31 -15.75
C ALA A 177 -1.28 -2.38 -14.66
N ALA A 178 -1.48 -3.54 -14.03
CA ALA A 178 -2.35 -3.69 -12.86
C ALA A 178 -1.76 -3.05 -11.59
N ILE A 179 -0.43 -2.88 -11.52
CA ILE A 179 0.29 -2.32 -10.37
C ILE A 179 0.80 -0.92 -10.68
N VAL A 180 1.29 -0.70 -11.91
CA VAL A 180 1.92 0.52 -12.36
C VAL A 180 1.01 1.23 -13.37
N THR A 181 0.33 2.30 -12.94
CA THR A 181 -0.68 2.98 -13.75
C THR A 181 -0.10 4.21 -14.45
N SER A 182 -0.27 4.32 -15.77
CA SER A 182 0.18 5.51 -16.52
C SER A 182 -0.72 6.73 -16.28
N SER A 183 -2.00 6.50 -15.97
CA SER A 183 -2.99 7.54 -15.63
C SER A 183 -2.58 8.40 -14.44
N SER A 184 -1.79 7.86 -13.52
CA SER A 184 -1.33 8.56 -12.32
C SER A 184 -0.01 9.32 -12.52
N ARG A 185 0.63 9.21 -13.70
CA ARG A 185 1.81 10.00 -14.09
C ARG A 185 1.39 11.36 -14.64
N SER A 186 1.37 12.37 -13.78
CA SER A 186 1.24 13.78 -14.17
C SER A 186 2.47 14.55 -13.70
N GLU A 187 3.22 15.13 -14.64
CA GLU A 187 4.38 15.99 -14.33
C GLU A 187 3.96 17.21 -13.50
N THR A 188 2.79 17.77 -13.80
CA THR A 188 2.20 18.88 -13.05
C THR A 188 1.93 18.49 -11.59
N LEU A 189 1.40 17.28 -11.35
CA LEU A 189 1.17 16.78 -10.00
C LEU A 189 2.49 16.46 -9.31
N ALA A 190 3.43 15.80 -9.99
CA ALA A 190 4.74 15.47 -9.43
C ALA A 190 5.49 16.72 -8.97
N ALA A 191 5.45 17.80 -9.76
CA ALA A 191 6.05 19.09 -9.40
C ALA A 191 5.36 19.78 -8.20
N ALA A 192 4.07 19.55 -8.01
CA ALA A 192 3.29 20.17 -6.94
C ALA A 192 3.19 19.31 -5.67
N GLU A 193 3.43 18.00 -5.74
CA GLU A 193 3.18 17.02 -4.69
C GLU A 193 3.79 17.46 -3.35
N ALA A 194 5.09 17.78 -3.33
CA ALA A 194 5.80 18.14 -2.10
C ALA A 194 5.15 19.33 -1.37
N ARG A 195 4.71 20.36 -2.10
CA ARG A 195 4.05 21.53 -1.49
C ARG A 195 2.67 21.19 -0.96
N ILE A 196 1.92 20.35 -1.69
CA ILE A 196 0.56 19.95 -1.28
C ILE A 196 0.65 19.10 -0.02
N VAL A 197 1.52 18.09 0.00
CA VAL A 197 1.77 17.22 1.15
C VAL A 197 2.17 18.04 2.38
N ALA A 198 3.12 18.97 2.23
CA ALA A 198 3.56 19.83 3.32
C ALA A 198 2.42 20.70 3.88
N LYS A 199 1.66 21.37 3.00
CA LYS A 199 0.54 22.22 3.41
C LYS A 199 -0.56 21.40 4.10
N VAL A 200 -0.94 20.26 3.54
CA VAL A 200 -2.02 19.43 4.11
C VAL A 200 -1.63 18.91 5.50
N ASN A 201 -0.41 18.41 5.65
CA ASN A 201 0.06 17.89 6.93
C ASN A 201 0.19 18.98 8.00
N ALA A 202 0.49 20.23 7.61
CA ALA A 202 0.59 21.35 8.55
C ALA A 202 -0.80 21.86 9.01
N GLU A 203 -1.79 21.87 8.12
CA GLU A 203 -3.06 22.56 8.35
C GLU A 203 -4.22 21.62 8.70
N PHE A 204 -4.16 20.33 8.35
CA PHE A 204 -5.34 19.45 8.37
C PHE A 204 -5.15 18.11 9.10
N GLY A 205 -4.21 18.01 10.05
CA GLY A 205 -3.93 16.75 10.76
C GLY A 205 -5.15 16.06 11.40
N LEU A 206 -6.08 16.82 12.00
CA LEU A 206 -7.33 16.25 12.54
C LEU A 206 -8.23 15.66 11.44
N SER A 207 -8.35 16.36 10.31
CA SER A 207 -9.13 15.88 9.17
C SER A 207 -8.56 14.59 8.59
N LEU A 208 -7.22 14.46 8.57
CA LEU A 208 -6.56 13.23 8.12
C LEU A 208 -6.88 12.03 9.02
N GLY A 209 -7.03 12.23 10.33
CA GLY A 209 -7.48 11.18 11.26
C GLY A 209 -8.90 10.70 10.94
N CYS A 210 -9.83 11.62 10.67
CA CYS A 210 -11.21 11.27 10.30
C CYS A 210 -11.29 10.60 8.91
N ILE A 211 -10.49 11.06 7.95
CA ILE A 211 -10.39 10.43 6.63
C ILE A 211 -9.85 9.00 6.78
N ALA A 212 -8.80 8.81 7.59
CA ALA A 212 -8.23 7.50 7.84
C ALA A 212 -9.25 6.54 8.48
N ASP A 213 -9.98 6.99 9.50
CA ASP A 213 -11.05 6.23 10.16
C ASP A 213 -12.11 5.73 9.17
N SER A 214 -12.55 6.62 8.27
CA SER A 214 -13.55 6.32 7.24
C SER A 214 -13.07 5.29 6.21
N HIS A 215 -11.76 5.03 6.14
CA HIS A 215 -11.12 4.11 5.20
C HIS A 215 -10.45 2.91 5.88
N GLY A 216 -10.86 2.58 7.12
CA GLY A 216 -10.39 1.39 7.84
C GLY A 216 -9.09 1.59 8.62
N GLY A 217 -8.66 2.84 8.80
CA GLY A 217 -7.64 3.22 9.78
C GLY A 217 -8.22 3.40 11.18
N ALA A 218 -7.34 3.74 12.13
CA ALA A 218 -7.76 4.17 13.46
C ALA A 218 -8.11 5.66 13.46
N THR A 219 -9.19 6.05 14.15
CA THR A 219 -9.56 7.46 14.36
C THR A 219 -8.49 8.25 15.10
N VAL A 220 -7.76 7.59 16.01
CA VAL A 220 -6.70 8.20 16.82
C VAL A 220 -5.35 7.82 16.24
N GLY A 221 -4.58 8.84 15.82
CA GLY A 221 -3.23 8.65 15.30
C GLY A 221 -2.73 9.93 14.65
N ASN A 222 -1.41 10.11 14.62
CA ASN A 222 -0.76 11.20 13.89
C ASN A 222 -0.72 10.86 12.38
N TRP A 223 -1.91 10.75 11.78
CA TRP A 223 -2.06 10.45 10.36
C TRP A 223 -1.58 11.62 9.52
N ARG A 224 -0.81 11.29 8.49
CA ARG A 224 -0.21 12.25 7.56
C ARG A 224 -0.25 11.70 6.15
N ILE A 225 -0.35 12.59 5.17
CA ILE A 225 -0.10 12.24 3.79
C ILE A 225 1.39 11.94 3.62
N SER A 226 1.70 10.80 3.03
CA SER A 226 3.05 10.35 2.65
C SER A 226 3.34 10.50 1.17
N GLY A 227 2.29 10.59 0.35
CA GLY A 227 2.36 10.82 -1.08
C GLY A 227 0.95 10.96 -1.66
N LEU A 228 0.85 11.43 -2.88
CA LEU A 228 -0.40 11.55 -3.64
C LEU A 228 -0.14 11.35 -5.13
N ASP A 229 -1.12 10.90 -5.87
CA ASP A 229 -1.04 10.83 -7.32
C ASP A 229 -2.41 11.15 -7.94
N GLY A 230 -2.57 10.97 -9.24
CA GLY A 230 -3.83 11.28 -9.91
C GLY A 230 -5.03 10.45 -9.44
N GLU A 231 -4.82 9.35 -8.72
CA GLU A 231 -5.88 8.43 -8.32
C GLU A 231 -6.18 8.46 -6.82
N GLY A 232 -5.40 9.19 -6.01
CA GLY A 232 -5.66 9.28 -4.57
C GLY A 232 -4.48 9.79 -3.73
N ILE A 233 -4.65 9.66 -2.42
CA ILE A 233 -3.64 9.99 -1.41
C ILE A 233 -3.23 8.75 -0.60
N ASP A 234 -1.97 8.71 -0.20
CA ASP A 234 -1.42 7.67 0.67
C ASP A 234 -1.23 8.22 2.08
N LEU A 235 -2.00 7.71 3.04
CA LEU A 235 -1.90 8.07 4.45
C LEU A 235 -0.99 7.10 5.20
N VAL A 236 -0.20 7.62 6.14
CA VAL A 236 0.59 6.83 7.09
C VAL A 236 0.26 7.26 8.51
N GLY A 237 -0.02 6.28 9.36
CA GLY A 237 -0.12 6.43 10.80
C GLY A 237 1.03 5.69 11.50
N THR A 238 0.92 5.52 12.82
CA THR A 238 1.98 4.89 13.63
C THR A 238 2.22 3.41 13.27
N ALA A 239 1.17 2.67 12.94
CA ALA A 239 1.24 1.21 12.74
C ALA A 239 0.72 0.74 11.38
N ALA A 240 0.16 1.64 10.57
CA ALA A 240 -0.54 1.28 9.34
C ALA A 240 -0.40 2.37 8.28
N ALA A 241 -0.67 1.98 7.05
CA ALA A 241 -0.81 2.90 5.94
C ALA A 241 -2.05 2.58 5.12
N LEU A 242 -2.64 3.62 4.54
CA LEU A 242 -3.88 3.54 3.79
C LEU A 242 -3.71 4.17 2.42
N ARG A 243 -4.39 3.59 1.44
CA ARG A 243 -4.63 4.21 0.15
C ARG A 243 -6.06 4.72 0.14
N VAL A 244 -6.24 6.03 0.02
CA VAL A 244 -7.55 6.67 -0.06
C VAL A 244 -7.77 7.13 -1.50
N PRO A 245 -8.68 6.48 -2.25
CA PRO A 245 -8.91 6.83 -3.65
C PRO A 245 -9.66 8.16 -3.77
N PHE A 246 -9.37 8.89 -4.85
CA PHE A 246 -10.26 9.97 -5.30
C PHE A 246 -11.51 9.41 -5.96
N ALA A 247 -12.57 10.20 -6.02
CA ALA A 247 -13.82 9.80 -6.67
C ALA A 247 -13.63 9.58 -8.18
N GLN A 248 -12.69 10.31 -8.77
CA GLN A 248 -12.30 10.21 -10.17
C GLN A 248 -10.82 10.59 -10.32
N PRO A 249 -10.13 10.09 -11.36
CA PRO A 249 -8.76 10.50 -11.64
C PRO A 249 -8.65 12.02 -11.85
N VAL A 250 -7.59 12.61 -11.31
CA VAL A 250 -7.27 14.04 -11.41
C VAL A 250 -5.86 14.22 -11.99
N ALA A 251 -5.64 15.36 -12.64
CA ALA A 251 -4.35 15.67 -13.27
C ALA A 251 -3.75 17.02 -12.83
N THR A 252 -4.47 17.82 -12.03
CA THR A 252 -4.05 19.16 -11.62
C THR A 252 -4.04 19.33 -10.09
N PRO A 253 -3.16 20.19 -9.56
CA PRO A 253 -3.13 20.51 -8.12
C PRO A 253 -4.48 20.98 -7.58
N GLU A 254 -5.20 21.80 -8.35
CA GLU A 254 -6.51 22.35 -7.96
C GLU A 254 -7.55 21.25 -7.79
N ALA A 255 -7.55 20.25 -8.70
CA ALA A 255 -8.45 19.11 -8.60
C ALA A 255 -8.09 18.18 -7.42
N VAL A 256 -6.80 18.03 -7.11
CA VAL A 256 -6.34 17.33 -5.88
C VAL A 256 -6.88 18.03 -4.63
N TRP A 257 -6.80 19.37 -4.56
CA TRP A 257 -7.34 20.12 -3.42
C TRP A 257 -8.85 19.91 -3.25
N GLN A 258 -9.60 19.99 -4.35
CA GLN A 258 -11.05 19.75 -4.33
C GLN A 258 -11.40 18.35 -3.82
N GLU A 259 -10.63 17.34 -4.20
CA GLU A 259 -10.83 15.97 -3.73
C GLU A 259 -10.46 15.80 -2.25
N ILE A 260 -9.38 16.40 -1.76
CA ILE A 260 -9.01 16.34 -0.33
C ILE A 260 -10.10 17.03 0.51
N GLU A 261 -10.60 18.19 0.08
CA GLU A 261 -11.70 18.85 0.75
C GLU A 261 -13.00 18.02 0.73
N ARG A 262 -13.29 17.34 -0.39
CA ARG A 262 -14.43 16.41 -0.49
C ARG A 262 -14.30 15.28 0.52
N LEU A 263 -13.13 14.63 0.57
CA LEU A 263 -12.84 13.56 1.54
C LEU A 263 -13.00 14.04 2.98
N ALA A 264 -12.54 15.25 3.29
CA ALA A 264 -12.70 15.84 4.63
C ALA A 264 -14.17 16.09 4.98
N ARG A 265 -14.96 16.65 4.05
CA ARG A 265 -16.41 16.84 4.25
C ARG A 265 -17.14 15.51 4.47
N GLU A 266 -16.83 14.49 3.69
CA GLU A 266 -17.41 13.14 3.85
C GLU A 266 -17.04 12.49 5.17
N ALA A 267 -15.83 12.76 5.68
CA ALA A 267 -15.39 12.36 7.00
C ALA A 267 -15.99 13.20 8.15
N GLY A 268 -16.89 14.15 7.83
CA GLY A 268 -17.59 14.98 8.81
C GLY A 268 -16.83 16.24 9.25
N GLN A 269 -15.86 16.70 8.45
CA GLN A 269 -15.09 17.92 8.70
C GLN A 269 -15.54 19.06 7.76
N ASP A 270 -16.34 19.99 8.27
CA ASP A 270 -16.94 21.09 7.49
C ASP A 270 -15.98 22.24 7.15
N LYS A 271 -14.74 22.23 7.66
CA LYS A 271 -13.79 23.34 7.47
C LYS A 271 -12.36 22.88 7.15
N MET A 272 -12.14 22.42 5.93
CA MET A 272 -10.91 22.74 5.21
C MET A 272 -11.18 24.02 4.42
N LYS A 273 -11.01 25.21 5.02
CA LYS A 273 -11.02 26.45 4.25
C LYS A 273 -9.57 26.87 4.02
N VAL A 274 -9.17 26.81 2.75
CA VAL A 274 -7.89 27.28 2.18
C VAL A 274 -7.64 28.74 2.47
#